data_AF-A0A2T2YIL9-F1
#
_entry.id   AF-A0A2T2YIL9-F1
#
_cell.length_a   1.000
_cell.length_b   1.000
_cell.length_c   1.000
_cell.angle_alpha   90.00
_cell.angle_beta   90.00
_cell.angle_gamma   90.00
#
_symmetry.space_group_name_H-M   'P 1'
#
loop_
_entity.id
_entity.type
_entity.pdbx_description
1 polymer ?
#
loop_
_entity_poly.entity_id
_entity_poly.type
_entity_poly.pdbx_seq_one_letter_code
_entity_poly.pdbx_strand_id
1 'polypeptide(L)'
;MGFYEIVPSDIDEFTNIKSIEVEDEEWQEYMSKISESDVKGKLCEILKEIPSKDWGGESNDLFATQIHQSGRRTTAAFVLKGPSKFGEMKLTHLDKNADQIFRLAQSPAKLLIVQHSHNIGEAVGATLRAFAVSPHNPRHYCLIDGRDTYKILKAYDKL
;
A
#
# COMPACT_ATOMS: atom_id res chain seq x y z
N MET A 1 -5.77 -2.60 -17.51
CA MET A 1 -6.17 -1.72 -16.40
C MET A 1 -7.69 -1.74 -16.28
N GLY A 2 -8.23 -2.16 -15.14
CA GLY A 2 -9.67 -1.98 -14.86
C GLY A 2 -9.97 -0.51 -14.56
N PHE A 3 -11.22 -0.05 -14.74
CA PHE A 3 -11.61 1.36 -14.55
C PHE A 3 -11.24 1.97 -13.17
N TYR A 4 -11.03 1.15 -12.13
CA TYR A 4 -10.78 1.61 -10.76
C TYR A 4 -9.45 1.11 -10.17
N GLU A 5 -8.72 0.28 -10.90
CA GLU A 5 -7.40 -0.17 -10.49
C GLU A 5 -6.37 0.84 -10.97
N ILE A 6 -5.53 1.31 -10.06
CA ILE A 6 -4.40 2.18 -10.39
C ILE A 6 -3.12 1.48 -9.98
N VAL A 7 -2.01 1.85 -10.62
CA VAL A 7 -0.67 1.39 -10.22
C VAL A 7 -0.01 2.43 -9.33
N PRO A 8 1.06 2.09 -8.59
CA PRO A 8 1.68 3.04 -7.67
C PRO A 8 2.14 4.31 -8.39
N SER A 9 2.58 4.19 -9.64
CA SER A 9 3.04 5.30 -10.47
C SER A 9 1.94 6.25 -10.99
N ASP A 10 0.66 5.96 -10.70
CA ASP A 10 -0.48 6.85 -10.93
C ASP A 10 -0.76 7.76 -9.72
N ILE A 11 -0.13 7.50 -8.58
CA ILE A 11 -0.10 8.39 -7.41
C ILE A 11 1.04 9.38 -7.64
N ASP A 12 0.72 10.67 -7.65
CA ASP A 12 1.66 11.70 -8.10
C ASP A 12 2.92 11.70 -7.22
N GLU A 13 2.77 11.50 -5.91
CA GLU A 13 3.85 11.38 -4.92
C GLU A 13 4.76 10.15 -5.12
N PHE A 14 4.40 9.22 -6.01
CA PHE A 14 5.21 8.05 -6.35
C PHE A 14 5.63 8.03 -7.83
N THR A 15 5.40 9.10 -8.59
CA THR A 15 5.67 9.12 -10.05
C THR A 15 7.14 8.81 -10.38
N ASN A 16 8.08 9.17 -9.49
CA ASN A 16 9.52 8.98 -9.71
C ASN A 16 9.94 7.51 -9.79
N ILE A 17 9.10 6.55 -9.38
CA ILE A 17 9.43 5.12 -9.54
C ILE A 17 9.55 4.69 -11.00
N LYS A 18 8.99 5.46 -11.94
CA LYS A 18 9.07 5.19 -13.39
C LYS A 18 10.51 5.23 -13.91
N SER A 19 11.41 5.95 -13.24
CA SER A 19 12.83 6.03 -13.60
C SER A 19 13.73 5.11 -12.77
N ILE A 20 13.16 4.26 -11.89
CA ILE A 20 13.94 3.39 -11.02
C ILE A 20 14.06 1.99 -11.64
N GLU A 21 15.30 1.62 -11.94
CA GLU A 21 15.69 0.26 -12.26
C GLU A 21 16.02 -0.53 -10.99
N VAL A 22 15.56 -1.79 -10.97
CA VAL A 22 15.67 -2.69 -9.82
C VAL A 22 15.93 -4.10 -10.29
N GLU A 23 17.07 -4.64 -9.86
CA GLU A 23 17.45 -6.04 -10.01
C GLU A 23 16.69 -6.92 -9.01
N ASP A 24 16.38 -8.17 -9.36
CA ASP A 24 15.51 -9.01 -8.52
C ASP A 24 16.13 -9.36 -7.16
N GLU A 25 17.46 -9.47 -7.07
CA GLU A 25 18.16 -9.82 -5.83
C GLU A 25 18.21 -8.64 -4.84
N GLU A 26 18.38 -7.40 -5.31
CA GLU A 26 18.59 -6.24 -4.44
C GLU A 26 17.34 -5.91 -3.61
N TRP A 27 16.16 -5.96 -4.23
CA TRP A 27 14.93 -5.61 -3.53
C TRP A 27 14.52 -6.71 -2.57
N GLN A 28 14.72 -7.98 -2.93
CA GLN A 28 14.38 -9.10 -2.05
C GLN A 28 15.23 -9.09 -0.79
N GLU A 29 16.54 -8.86 -0.93
CA GLU A 29 17.44 -8.79 0.22
C GLU A 29 16.99 -7.69 1.19
N TYR A 30 16.71 -6.50 0.67
CA TYR A 30 16.29 -5.36 1.48
C TYR A 30 14.91 -5.57 2.11
N MET A 31 13.91 -5.93 1.30
CA MET A 31 12.52 -6.05 1.73
C MET A 31 12.29 -7.23 2.68
N SER A 32 13.17 -8.24 2.68
CA SER A 32 13.12 -9.33 3.67
C SER A 32 13.47 -8.88 5.10
N LYS A 33 14.12 -7.72 5.26
CA LYS A 33 14.63 -7.21 6.54
C LYS A 33 13.85 -6.00 7.07
N ILE A 34 13.23 -5.21 6.19
CA ILE A 34 12.54 -3.98 6.60
C ILE A 34 11.29 -4.28 7.43
N SER A 35 11.11 -3.61 8.57
CA SER A 35 9.92 -3.79 9.40
C SER A 35 8.71 -3.04 8.82
N GLU A 36 7.50 -3.46 9.21
CA GLU A 36 6.26 -2.74 8.85
C GLU A 36 6.27 -1.30 9.37
N SER A 37 6.80 -1.08 10.58
CA SER A 37 6.95 0.25 11.16
C SER A 37 7.93 1.13 10.39
N ASP A 38 9.02 0.56 9.85
CA ASP A 38 9.98 1.32 9.03
C ASP A 38 9.35 1.70 7.68
N VAL A 39 8.60 0.79 7.05
CA VAL A 39 7.83 1.10 5.83
C VAL A 39 6.83 2.23 6.12
N LYS A 40 6.05 2.13 7.21
CA LYS A 40 5.10 3.17 7.64
C LYS A 40 5.78 4.53 7.80
N GLY A 41 6.89 4.57 8.54
CA GLY A 41 7.66 5.80 8.78
C GLY A 41 8.17 6.45 7.48
N LYS A 42 8.79 5.64 6.61
CA LYS A 42 9.33 6.11 5.32
C LYS A 42 8.23 6.60 4.37
N LEU A 43 7.11 5.89 4.29
CA LEU A 43 5.95 6.34 3.51
C LEU A 43 5.36 7.64 4.07
N CYS A 44 5.26 7.78 5.40
CA CYS A 44 4.82 9.04 6.00
C CYS A 44 5.73 10.21 5.61
N GLU A 45 7.05 10.02 5.64
CA GLU A 45 8.00 11.06 5.21
C GLU A 45 7.82 11.46 3.74
N ILE A 46 7.66 10.48 2.85
CA ILE A 46 7.45 10.71 1.40
C ILE A 46 6.13 11.45 1.16
N LEU A 47 5.06 11.02 1.85
CA LEU A 47 3.72 11.56 1.70
C LEU A 47 3.49 12.84 2.53
N LYS A 48 4.48 13.28 3.32
CA LYS A 48 4.41 14.40 4.26
C LYS A 48 3.27 14.25 5.27
N GLU A 49 3.02 13.02 5.71
CA GLU A 49 2.03 12.67 6.72
C GLU A 49 2.71 12.40 8.08
N ILE A 50 1.93 12.46 9.15
CA ILE A 50 2.40 12.13 10.50
C ILE A 50 1.97 10.70 10.83
N PRO A 51 2.88 9.80 11.25
CA PRO A 51 2.51 8.45 11.66
C PRO A 51 1.49 8.49 12.81
N SER A 52 0.35 7.81 12.66
CA SER A 52 -0.57 7.59 13.77
C SER A 52 0.04 6.61 14.78
N LYS A 53 -0.30 6.78 16.07
CA LYS A 53 -0.01 5.77 17.09
C LYS A 53 -1.07 4.68 17.00
N ASP A 54 -0.62 3.44 16.83
CA ASP A 54 -1.50 2.27 16.74
C ASP A 54 -2.38 2.18 18.00
N TRP A 55 -3.69 2.21 17.82
CA TRP A 55 -4.66 1.85 18.85
C TRP A 55 -5.56 0.75 18.27
N GLY A 56 -5.94 -0.22 19.09
CA GLY A 56 -6.48 -1.53 18.66
C GLY A 56 -7.82 -1.54 17.89
N GLY A 57 -8.30 -0.38 17.43
CA GLY A 57 -9.47 -0.22 16.56
C GLY A 57 -9.17 0.44 15.22
N GLU A 58 -7.90 0.63 14.83
CA GLU A 58 -7.58 1.27 13.55
C GLU A 58 -8.09 0.47 12.34
N SER A 59 -8.73 1.18 11.42
CA SER A 59 -9.24 0.62 10.17
C SER A 59 -8.17 0.52 9.08
N ASN A 60 -7.02 1.16 9.28
CA ASN A 60 -5.91 1.28 8.35
C ASN A 60 -4.63 1.63 9.12
N ASP A 61 -3.47 1.26 8.58
CA ASP A 61 -2.17 1.48 9.20
C ASP A 61 -1.63 2.90 8.91
N LEU A 62 -2.10 3.52 7.82
CA LEU A 62 -1.82 4.91 7.45
C LEU A 62 -3.03 5.50 6.72
N PHE A 63 -3.42 6.71 7.13
CA PHE A 63 -4.40 7.53 6.42
C PHE A 63 -3.71 8.78 5.88
N ALA A 64 -3.74 8.98 4.56
CA ALA A 64 -3.14 10.12 3.89
C ALA A 64 -4.22 11.05 3.34
N THR A 65 -4.05 12.35 3.57
CA THR A 65 -4.97 13.41 3.15
C THR A 65 -4.38 14.33 2.09
N GLN A 66 -3.06 14.34 1.93
CA GLN A 66 -2.35 15.28 1.05
C GLN A 66 -1.85 14.67 -0.25
N ILE A 67 -2.31 13.47 -0.60
CA ILE A 67 -1.87 12.79 -1.82
C ILE A 67 -2.64 13.24 -3.05
N HIS A 68 -2.05 13.06 -4.23
CA HIS A 68 -2.65 13.45 -5.49
C HIS A 68 -2.72 12.27 -6.47
N GLN A 69 -3.79 12.26 -7.26
CA GLN A 69 -3.96 11.36 -8.38
C GLN A 69 -4.32 12.19 -9.59
N SER A 70 -3.46 12.19 -10.61
CA SER A 70 -3.66 12.99 -11.83
C SER A 70 -3.84 14.48 -11.53
N GLY A 71 -3.01 15.02 -10.62
CA GLY A 71 -3.02 16.42 -10.19
C GLY A 71 -4.17 16.81 -9.27
N ARG A 72 -5.05 15.88 -8.89
CA ARG A 72 -6.18 16.14 -8.00
C ARG A 72 -5.91 15.55 -6.62
N ARG A 73 -6.03 16.40 -5.58
CA ARG A 73 -5.92 15.97 -4.18
C ARG A 73 -7.00 14.93 -3.86
N THR A 74 -6.60 13.83 -3.23
CA THR A 74 -7.46 12.72 -2.83
C THR A 74 -7.07 12.21 -1.43
N THR A 75 -7.87 11.30 -0.87
CA THR A 75 -7.57 10.62 0.39
C THR A 75 -7.23 9.16 0.14
N ALA A 76 -6.20 8.66 0.82
CA ALA A 76 -5.84 7.25 0.81
C ALA A 76 -5.87 6.63 2.19
N ALA A 77 -6.20 5.34 2.24
CA ALA A 77 -6.01 4.51 3.40
C ALA A 77 -5.16 3.31 2.98
N PHE A 78 -4.19 2.97 3.82
CA PHE A 78 -3.23 1.91 3.58
C PHE A 78 -3.41 0.79 4.59
N VAL A 79 -3.33 -0.44 4.10
CA VAL A 79 -2.89 -1.57 4.90
C VAL A 79 -1.43 -1.83 4.56
N LEU A 80 -0.58 -1.90 5.57
CA LEU A 80 0.84 -2.18 5.45
C LEU A 80 1.12 -3.55 6.06
N LYS A 81 1.93 -4.36 5.40
CA LYS A 81 2.39 -5.62 5.97
C LYS A 81 3.87 -5.84 5.73
N GLY A 82 4.58 -5.98 6.85
CA GLY A 82 6.00 -6.32 6.85
C GLY A 82 6.27 -7.79 6.48
N PRO A 83 7.55 -8.19 6.46
CA PRO A 83 8.01 -9.46 5.92
C PRO A 83 7.87 -10.64 6.89
N SER A 84 7.07 -10.55 7.97
CA SER A 84 6.96 -11.53 9.08
C SER A 84 7.38 -12.97 8.75
N LYS A 85 6.83 -13.54 7.66
CA LYS A 85 7.46 -14.59 6.86
C LYS A 85 7.63 -14.11 5.42
N PHE A 86 8.87 -13.90 4.98
CA PHE A 86 9.13 -13.34 3.66
C PHE A 86 8.62 -14.30 2.58
N GLY A 87 7.67 -13.82 1.79
CA GLY A 87 6.94 -14.62 0.82
C GLY A 87 5.61 -13.97 0.46
N GLU A 88 4.95 -14.55 -0.55
CA GLU A 88 3.72 -14.03 -1.12
C GLU A 88 2.62 -13.78 -0.07
N MET A 89 1.96 -12.62 -0.18
CA MET A 89 0.82 -12.27 0.67
C MET A 89 -0.39 -13.16 0.37
N LYS A 90 -0.94 -13.78 1.42
CA LYS A 90 -2.21 -14.50 1.38
C LYS A 90 -3.20 -13.82 2.30
N LEU A 91 -4.50 -14.09 2.12
CA LEU A 91 -5.54 -13.57 3.01
C LEU A 91 -5.31 -13.92 4.48
N THR A 92 -4.66 -15.05 4.76
CA THR A 92 -4.28 -15.46 6.12
C THR A 92 -3.21 -14.60 6.78
N HIS A 93 -2.54 -13.72 6.03
CA HIS A 93 -1.58 -12.74 6.57
C HIS A 93 -2.27 -11.42 7.00
N LEU A 94 -3.53 -11.20 6.63
CA LEU A 94 -4.32 -10.00 6.93
C LEU A 94 -5.01 -10.12 8.30
N ASP A 95 -4.20 -10.14 9.36
CA ASP A 95 -4.61 -10.34 10.75
C ASP A 95 -5.33 -11.67 11.05
N LYS A 96 -5.51 -11.94 12.34
CA LYS A 96 -6.05 -13.21 12.85
C LYS A 96 -7.43 -13.59 12.27
N ASN A 97 -8.24 -12.60 11.91
CA ASN A 97 -9.59 -12.81 11.38
C ASN A 97 -9.71 -12.61 9.87
N ALA A 98 -8.60 -12.37 9.15
CA ALA A 98 -8.59 -12.09 7.70
C ALA A 98 -9.50 -10.90 7.29
N ASP A 99 -9.78 -9.97 8.21
CA ASP A 99 -10.77 -8.90 8.07
C ASP A 99 -10.12 -7.52 7.82
N GLN A 100 -8.80 -7.44 7.70
CA GLN A 100 -8.11 -6.16 7.56
C GLN A 100 -8.53 -5.39 6.28
N ILE A 101 -8.75 -6.08 5.15
CA ILE A 101 -9.31 -5.44 3.94
C ILE A 101 -10.75 -4.96 4.19
N PHE A 102 -11.56 -5.72 4.93
CA PHE A 102 -12.90 -5.30 5.28
C PHE A 102 -12.89 -4.03 6.13
N ARG A 103 -11.99 -3.94 7.13
CA ARG A 103 -11.80 -2.73 7.94
C ARG A 103 -11.28 -1.57 7.10
N LEU A 104 -10.30 -1.80 6.22
CA LEU A 104 -9.81 -0.81 5.25
C LEU A 104 -10.97 -0.28 4.38
N ALA A 105 -11.88 -1.15 3.97
CA ALA A 105 -13.03 -0.77 3.17
C ALA A 105 -14.03 0.13 3.91
N GLN A 106 -14.07 0.10 5.25
CA GLN A 106 -14.87 1.03 6.06
C GLN A 106 -14.24 2.42 6.16
N SER A 107 -12.98 2.58 5.73
CA SER A 107 -12.33 3.89 5.67
C SER A 107 -13.07 4.84 4.72
N PRO A 108 -13.18 6.15 5.06
CA PRO A 108 -13.75 7.16 4.17
C PRO A 108 -12.82 7.52 3.00
N ALA A 109 -11.63 6.91 2.91
CA ALA A 109 -10.67 7.17 1.83
C ALA A 109 -11.25 6.88 0.44
N LYS A 110 -10.81 7.67 -0.55
CA LYS A 110 -11.19 7.51 -1.96
C LYS A 110 -10.26 6.56 -2.72
N LEU A 111 -9.07 6.32 -2.17
CA LEU A 111 -8.09 5.36 -2.65
C LEU A 111 -7.78 4.34 -1.54
N LEU A 112 -7.96 3.06 -1.80
CA LEU A 112 -7.63 1.98 -0.87
C LEU A 112 -6.36 1.27 -1.32
N ILE A 113 -5.38 1.14 -0.43
CA ILE A 113 -4.06 0.62 -0.79
C ILE A 113 -3.73 -0.57 0.10
N VAL A 114 -3.27 -1.65 -0.51
CA VAL A 114 -2.65 -2.77 0.21
C VAL A 114 -1.19 -2.80 -0.20
N GLN A 115 -0.32 -2.68 0.79
CA GLN A 115 1.12 -2.80 0.65
C GLN A 115 1.61 -4.07 1.35
N HIS A 116 2.57 -4.75 0.74
CA HIS A 116 3.27 -5.90 1.34
C HIS A 116 4.75 -5.90 0.97
N SER A 117 5.62 -6.42 1.84
CA SER A 117 7.07 -6.52 1.56
C SER A 117 7.46 -7.52 0.47
N HIS A 118 6.51 -8.29 -0.07
CA HIS A 118 6.71 -9.25 -1.16
C HIS A 118 5.55 -9.14 -2.17
N ASN A 119 5.53 -9.98 -3.19
CA ASN A 119 4.39 -10.17 -4.09
C ASN A 119 3.07 -10.31 -3.31
N ILE A 120 2.00 -9.75 -3.87
CA ILE A 120 0.65 -9.84 -3.32
C ILE A 120 -0.13 -10.87 -4.13
N GLY A 121 -0.64 -11.90 -3.47
CA GLY A 121 -1.36 -12.98 -4.14
C GLY A 121 -2.71 -12.53 -4.71
N GLU A 122 -3.15 -13.19 -5.79
CA GLU A 122 -4.35 -12.81 -6.54
C GLU A 122 -5.62 -12.71 -5.68
N ALA A 123 -5.78 -13.60 -4.70
CA ALA A 123 -6.95 -13.60 -3.80
C ALA A 123 -7.03 -12.32 -2.96
N VAL A 124 -5.90 -11.74 -2.57
CA VAL A 124 -5.84 -10.46 -1.85
C VAL A 124 -6.32 -9.34 -2.76
N GLY A 125 -5.79 -9.27 -3.99
CA GLY A 125 -6.18 -8.26 -4.98
C GLY A 125 -7.66 -8.35 -5.37
N ALA A 126 -8.17 -9.56 -5.62
CA ALA A 126 -9.58 -9.79 -5.93
C ALA A 126 -10.50 -9.35 -4.76
N THR A 127 -10.09 -9.61 -3.52
CA THR A 127 -10.83 -9.20 -2.33
C THR A 127 -10.84 -7.67 -2.18
N LEU A 128 -9.70 -7.02 -2.33
CA LEU A 128 -9.60 -5.55 -2.29
C LEU A 128 -10.50 -4.92 -3.36
N ARG A 129 -10.45 -5.42 -4.60
CA ARG A 129 -11.30 -4.97 -5.69
C ARG A 129 -12.79 -5.08 -5.35
N ALA A 130 -13.22 -6.22 -4.80
CA ALA A 130 -14.62 -6.46 -4.45
C ALA A 130 -15.14 -5.44 -3.42
N PHE A 131 -14.30 -5.01 -2.48
CA PHE A 131 -14.66 -4.00 -1.47
C PHE A 131 -14.49 -2.54 -1.92
N ALA A 132 -13.52 -2.28 -2.82
CA ALA A 132 -13.28 -0.93 -3.35
C ALA A 132 -14.37 -0.52 -4.35
N VAL A 133 -14.78 -1.44 -5.23
CA VAL A 133 -15.69 -1.17 -6.35
C VAL A 133 -17.13 -1.53 -5.99
N SER A 134 -17.68 -0.86 -4.98
CA SER A 134 -19.09 -1.01 -4.62
C SER A 134 -19.99 -0.20 -5.57
N PRO A 135 -21.18 -0.69 -5.97
CA PRO A 135 -22.06 0.03 -6.90
C PRO A 135 -22.47 1.44 -6.44
N HIS A 136 -22.60 1.65 -5.13
CA HIS A 136 -23.07 2.92 -4.56
C HIS A 136 -21.96 3.95 -4.34
N ASN A 137 -20.69 3.51 -4.28
CA ASN A 137 -19.54 4.38 -4.05
C ASN A 137 -18.27 3.66 -4.54
N PRO A 138 -18.04 3.62 -5.86
CA PRO A 138 -16.83 3.00 -6.39
C PRO A 138 -15.62 3.87 -6.03
N ARG A 139 -14.56 3.23 -5.55
CA ARG A 139 -13.29 3.84 -5.15
C ARG A 139 -12.14 3.26 -5.94
N HIS A 140 -11.06 4.04 -6.05
CA HIS A 140 -9.82 3.51 -6.61
C HIS A 140 -9.15 2.57 -5.62
N TYR A 141 -8.39 1.61 -6.15
CA TYR A 141 -7.53 0.77 -5.34
C TYR A 141 -6.16 0.58 -5.99
N CYS A 142 -5.14 0.34 -5.17
CA CYS A 142 -3.78 0.08 -5.59
C CYS A 142 -3.19 -1.07 -4.78
N LEU A 143 -2.43 -1.92 -5.43
CA LEU A 143 -1.53 -2.88 -4.78
C LEU A 143 -0.10 -2.32 -4.89
N ILE A 144 0.65 -2.34 -3.79
CA ILE A 144 2.06 -1.96 -3.74
C ILE A 144 2.82 -3.17 -3.21
N ASP A 145 3.42 -3.97 -4.10
CA ASP A 145 4.19 -5.14 -3.69
C ASP A 145 5.59 -4.77 -3.16
N GLY A 146 6.39 -5.77 -2.81
CA GLY A 146 7.75 -5.56 -2.30
C GLY A 146 8.65 -4.82 -3.27
N ARG A 147 8.53 -5.10 -4.58
CA ARG A 147 9.35 -4.47 -5.61
C ARG A 147 8.95 -3.01 -5.80
N ASP A 148 7.66 -2.71 -5.84
CA ASP A 148 7.16 -1.34 -5.91
C ASP A 148 7.48 -0.56 -4.64
N THR A 149 7.36 -1.17 -3.46
CA THR A 149 7.77 -0.55 -2.19
C THR A 149 9.25 -0.19 -2.25
N TYR A 150 10.11 -1.12 -2.66
CA TYR A 150 11.54 -0.86 -2.81
C TYR A 150 11.83 0.27 -3.81
N LYS A 151 11.15 0.29 -4.97
CA LYS A 151 11.27 1.38 -5.95
C LYS A 151 10.88 2.73 -5.37
N ILE A 152 9.78 2.79 -4.62
CA ILE A 152 9.35 4.00 -3.92
C ILE A 152 10.47 4.44 -2.97
N LEU A 153 10.97 3.56 -2.11
CA LEU A 153 12.02 3.93 -1.16
C LEU A 153 13.30 4.40 -1.86
N LYS A 154 13.73 3.72 -2.93
CA LYS A 154 14.89 4.09 -3.75
C LYS A 154 14.71 5.43 -4.46
N ALA A 155 13.51 5.73 -4.96
CA ALA A 155 13.21 6.98 -5.67
C ALA A 155 13.29 8.25 -4.80
N TYR A 156 13.21 8.10 -3.48
CA TYR A 156 13.15 9.21 -2.52
C TYR A 156 14.28 9.15 -1.47
N ASP A 157 15.36 8.43 -1.76
CA ASP A 157 16.53 8.27 -0.87
C ASP A 157 16.16 7.75 0.53
N LYS A 158 15.27 6.74 0.58
CA LYS A 158 14.76 6.10 1.80
C LYS A 158 15.14 4.63 1.92
N LEU A 159 16.16 4.13 1.23
CA LEU A 159 16.71 2.79 1.52
C LEU A 159 17.42 2.78 2.87
#